data_AF-A0A363NTH1-F1
#
_entry.id   AF-A0A363NTH1-F1
#
_cell.length_a   1.000
_cell.length_b   1.000
_cell.length_c   1.000
_cell.angle_alpha   90.00
_cell.angle_beta   90.00
_cell.angle_gamma   90.00
#
_symmetry.space_group_name_H-M   'P 1'
#
loop_
_entity.id
_entity.type
_entity.pdbx_description
1 polymer ?
#
loop_
_entity_poly.entity_id
_entity_poly.type
_entity_poly.pdbx_seq_one_letter_code
_entity_poly.pdbx_strand_id
1 'polypeptide(L)'
;MADITTFTGIPVTNSQGEEKYFDFEVGQEGEYGQYARITMDGCQLILDEHLAYVKGDLAEEWREPAIAKLILLLEVGLNRDGSFQ
;
A
#
# COMPACT_ATOMS: atom_id res chain seq x y z
N MET A 1 -7.98 -12.17 -15.48
CA MET A 1 -8.62 -10.99 -14.84
C MET A 1 -7.54 -10.40 -13.95
N ALA A 2 -7.31 -9.09 -14.01
CA ALA A 2 -6.37 -8.47 -13.08
C ALA A 2 -7.09 -8.34 -11.75
N ASP A 3 -6.65 -9.10 -10.75
CA ASP A 3 -7.11 -8.93 -9.38
C ASP A 3 -6.50 -7.63 -8.84
N ILE A 4 -7.37 -6.69 -8.47
CA ILE A 4 -6.99 -5.42 -7.88
C ILE A 4 -7.64 -5.35 -6.51
N THR A 5 -6.80 -5.18 -5.48
CA THR A 5 -7.22 -4.98 -4.10
C THR A 5 -7.01 -3.52 -3.73
N THR A 6 -8.06 -2.84 -3.29
CA THR A 6 -8.00 -1.42 -2.92
C THR A 6 -8.46 -1.23 -1.46
N PHE A 7 -7.69 -0.49 -0.68
CA PHE A 7 -8.02 -0.07 0.68
C PHE A 7 -8.03 1.46 0.75
N THR A 8 -9.21 2.05 0.87
CA THR A 8 -9.35 3.51 0.88
C THR A 8 -9.55 4.07 2.29
N GLY A 9 -9.05 5.29 2.53
CA GLY A 9 -9.26 6.01 3.79
C GLY A 9 -8.63 5.33 5.01
N ILE A 10 -7.46 4.73 4.83
CA ILE A 10 -6.76 4.02 5.89
C ILE A 10 -5.93 5.03 6.72
N PRO A 11 -6.13 5.11 8.04
CA PRO A 11 -5.34 5.98 8.88
C PRO A 11 -3.92 5.42 9.04
N VAL A 12 -2.92 6.29 8.86
CA VAL A 12 -1.51 6.03 9.08
C VAL A 12 -1.00 7.12 10.01
N THR A 13 -0.26 6.71 11.04
CA THR A 13 0.38 7.63 11.98
C THR A 13 1.89 7.65 11.69
N ASN A 14 2.46 8.83 11.45
CA ASN A 14 3.91 8.97 11.28
C ASN A 14 4.64 8.92 12.64
N SER A 15 5.97 8.94 12.61
CA SER A 15 6.81 8.92 13.82
C SER A 15 6.65 10.17 14.70
N GLN A 16 6.03 11.23 14.20
CA GLN A 16 5.74 12.46 14.94
C GLN A 16 4.37 12.43 15.64
N GLY A 17 3.59 11.36 15.44
CA GLY A 17 2.25 11.22 16.01
C GLY A 17 1.15 11.91 15.20
N GLU A 18 1.45 12.38 13.98
CA GLU A 18 0.45 12.92 13.07
C GLU A 18 -0.28 11.79 12.36
N GLU A 19 -1.60 11.86 12.31
CA GLU A 19 -2.44 10.91 11.59
C GLU A 19 -2.89 11.52 10.25
N LYS A 20 -2.72 10.75 9.17
CA LYS A 20 -3.27 11.07 7.85
C LYS A 20 -3.92 9.84 7.24
N TYR A 21 -4.75 10.09 6.23
CA TYR A 21 -5.52 9.05 5.56
C TYR A 21 -4.88 8.74 4.21
N PHE A 22 -4.69 7.45 3.95
CA PHE A 22 -4.02 6.93 2.76
C PHE A 22 -4.93 5.97 2.03
N ASP A 23 -4.84 6.01 0.71
CA ASP A 23 -5.46 5.03 -0.16
C ASP A 23 -4.38 4.10 -0.71
N PHE A 24 -4.61 2.80 -0.56
CA PHE A 24 -3.71 1.75 -0.99
C PHE A 24 -4.35 0.95 -2.12
N GLU A 25 -3.60 0.68 -3.17
CA GLU A 25 -4.01 -0.14 -4.30
C GLU A 25 -2.92 -1.16 -4.56
N VAL A 26 -3.28 -2.43 -4.63
CA VAL A 26 -2.38 -3.52 -5.03
C VAL A 26 -3.01 -4.21 -6.22
N GLY A 27 -2.29 -4.26 -7.32
CA GLY A 27 -2.78 -4.83 -8.57
C GLY A 27 -1.72 -5.67 -9.24
N GLN A 28 -2.13 -6.46 -10.22
CA GLN A 28 -1.22 -7.19 -11.10
C GLN A 28 -1.36 -6.64 -12.52
N GLU A 29 -0.28 -6.08 -13.05
CA GLU A 29 -0.27 -5.47 -14.39
C GLU A 29 0.47 -6.39 -15.39
N GLY A 30 -0.23 -7.40 -15.91
CA GLY A 30 0.23 -8.22 -17.04
C GLY A 30 1.65 -8.78 -16.90
N GLU A 31 2.51 -8.48 -17.88
CA GLU A 31 3.91 -8.96 -17.97
C GLU A 31 4.87 -8.30 -16.95
N TYR A 32 4.42 -7.23 -16.26
CA TYR A 32 5.24 -6.42 -15.35
C TYR A 32 5.10 -6.82 -13.88
N GLY A 33 4.33 -7.86 -13.58
CA GLY A 33 4.21 -8.41 -12.22
C GLY A 33 3.22 -7.65 -11.33
N GLN A 34 3.36 -7.86 -10.02
CA GLN A 34 2.54 -7.21 -9.00
C GLN A 34 3.08 -5.80 -8.72
N TYR A 35 2.19 -4.83 -8.52
CA TYR A 35 2.55 -3.48 -8.10
C TYR A 35 1.71 -3.06 -6.90
N ALA A 36 2.24 -2.11 -6.12
CA ALA A 36 1.45 -1.41 -5.13
C ALA A 36 1.56 0.11 -5.31
N ARG A 37 0.44 0.80 -5.13
CA ARG A 37 0.31 2.25 -5.16
C ARG A 37 -0.28 2.73 -3.85
N ILE A 38 0.35 3.76 -3.30
CA ILE A 38 -0.06 4.45 -2.07
C ILE A 38 -0.34 5.90 -2.47
N THR A 39 -1.52 6.43 -2.13
CA THR A 39 -1.94 7.79 -2.46
C THR A 39 -2.35 8.54 -1.20
N MET A 40 -1.94 9.80 -1.08
CA MET A 40 -2.32 10.69 0.02
C MET A 40 -2.28 12.14 -0.44
N ASP A 41 -3.38 12.87 -0.28
CA ASP A 41 -3.49 14.31 -0.56
C ASP A 41 -2.88 14.74 -1.92
N GLY A 42 -3.17 13.97 -2.98
CA GLY A 42 -2.62 14.20 -4.33
C GLY A 42 -1.17 13.76 -4.55
N CYS A 43 -0.46 13.35 -3.50
CA CYS A 43 0.83 12.66 -3.60
C CYS A 43 0.62 11.17 -3.85
N GLN A 44 1.55 10.57 -4.59
CA GLN A 44 1.55 9.13 -4.85
C GLN A 44 2.92 8.52 -4.59
N LEU A 45 2.91 7.24 -4.23
CA LEU A 45 4.07 6.39 -4.08
C LEU A 45 3.78 5.05 -4.75
N ILE A 46 4.68 4.64 -5.64
CA ILE A 46 4.63 3.39 -6.39
C ILE A 46 5.72 2.47 -5.87
N LEU A 47 5.33 1.24 -5.60
CA LEU A 47 6.16 0.14 -5.14
C LEU A 47 6.09 -1.01 -6.13
N ASP A 48 7.16 -1.81 -6.19
CA ASP A 48 7.21 -3.04 -6.99
C ASP A 48 6.56 -4.22 -6.24
N GLU A 49 6.69 -5.42 -6.80
CA GLU A 49 6.17 -6.67 -6.23
C GLU A 49 6.73 -6.99 -4.84
N HIS A 50 7.96 -6.56 -4.56
CA HIS A 50 8.61 -6.71 -3.26
C HIS A 50 8.30 -5.56 -2.29
N LEU A 51 7.37 -4.67 -2.65
CA LEU A 51 7.03 -3.46 -1.89
C LEU A 51 8.23 -2.51 -1.69
N ALA A 52 9.25 -2.59 -2.53
CA ALA A 52 10.37 -1.66 -2.50
C ALA A 52 9.99 -0.37 -3.24
N TYR A 53 10.57 0.74 -2.79
CA TYR A 53 10.34 2.05 -3.40
C TYR A 53 10.77 2.04 -4.87
N VAL A 54 9.84 2.35 -5.78
CA VAL A 54 10.15 2.56 -7.20
C VAL A 54 10.21 4.05 -7.51
N LYS A 55 9.12 4.78 -7.22
CA LYS A 55 8.99 6.22 -7.48
C LYS A 55 7.84 6.82 -6.69
N GLY A 56 7.91 8.11 -6.40
CA GLY A 56 6.80 8.83 -5.79
C GLY A 56 7.21 10.15 -5.16
N ASP A 57 6.22 11.02 -4.98
CA ASP A 57 6.34 12.38 -4.46
C ASP A 57 6.02 12.45 -2.96
N LEU A 58 5.71 11.30 -2.35
CA LEU A 58 5.44 11.20 -0.92
C LEU A 58 6.70 11.53 -0.10
N ALA A 59 6.54 12.37 0.92
CA ALA A 59 7.63 12.73 1.84
C ALA A 59 8.14 11.51 2.60
N GLU A 60 9.45 11.46 2.87
CA GLU A 60 10.15 10.31 3.47
C GLU A 60 9.55 9.87 4.81
N GLU A 61 9.17 10.85 5.64
CA GLU A 61 8.50 10.64 6.93
C GLU A 61 7.19 9.81 6.83
N TRP A 62 6.56 9.79 5.65
CA TRP A 62 5.32 9.05 5.39
C TRP A 62 5.56 7.75 4.60
N ARG A 63 6.72 7.57 3.97
CA ARG A 63 7.03 6.39 3.15
C ARG A 63 7.05 5.14 3.99
N GLU A 64 7.91 5.11 5.01
CA GLU A 64 8.05 3.96 5.90
C GLU A 64 6.74 3.58 6.61
N PRO A 65 6.02 4.50 7.28
CA PRO A 65 4.78 4.13 7.97
C PRO A 65 3.67 3.72 7.00
N ALA A 66 3.59 4.32 5.80
CA ALA A 66 2.60 3.90 4.81
C ALA A 66 2.90 2.51 4.25
N ILE A 67 4.16 2.20 3.91
CA ILE A 67 4.57 0.85 3.45
C ILE A 67 4.30 -0.18 4.55
N ALA A 68 4.67 0.10 5.80
CA ALA A 68 4.40 -0.79 6.93
C ALA A 68 2.90 -1.06 7.11
N LYS A 69 2.06 -0.02 6.96
CA LYS A 69 0.60 -0.18 7.04
C LYS A 69 0.05 -1.02 5.89
N LEU A 70 0.57 -0.85 4.68
CA LEU A 70 0.21 -1.67 3.53
C LEU A 70 0.52 -3.15 3.76
N ILE A 71 1.74 -3.46 4.25
CA ILE A 71 2.14 -4.83 4.58
C ILE A 71 1.14 -5.44 5.57
N LEU A 72 0.81 -4.71 6.64
CA LEU A 72 -0.16 -5.18 7.64
C LEU A 72 -1.56 -5.40 7.04
N LEU A 73 -2.03 -4.54 6.14
CA LEU A 73 -3.30 -4.73 5.45
C LEU A 73 -3.29 -5.98 4.57
N LEU A 74 -2.19 -6.24 3.87
CA LEU A 74 -2.03 -7.43 3.05
C LEU A 74 -1.96 -8.70 3.90
N GLU A 75 -1.23 -8.70 5.01
CA GLU A 75 -1.18 -9.83 5.95
C GLU A 75 -2.55 -10.14 6.57
N VAL A 76 -3.32 -9.11 6.94
CA VAL A 76 -4.68 -9.26 7.47
C VAL A 76 -5.66 -9.68 6.39
N GLY A 77 -5.54 -9.13 5.19
CA GLY A 77 -6.35 -9.48 4.02
C GLY A 77 -6.13 -10.94 3.60
N LEU A 78 -4.86 -11.38 3.50
CA LEU A 78 -4.51 -12.77 3.24
C LEU A 78 -4.99 -13.72 4.34
N ASN A 79 -4.95 -13.32 5.61
CA ASN A 79 -5.50 -14.15 6.70
C ASN A 79 -7.03 -14.32 6.63
N ARG A 80 -7.75 -13.40 5.98
CA ARG A 80 -9.19 -13.54 5.74
C ARG A 80 -9.51 -14.44 4.53
N ASP A 81 -8.63 -14.48 3.52
CA ASP A 81 -8.76 -15.38 2.38
C ASP A 81 -8.15 -16.77 2.64
N GLY A 82 -7.34 -16.90 3.70
CA GLY A 82 -6.80 -18.15 4.23
C GLY A 82 -7.82 -19.07 4.92
N SER A 83 -9.11 -18.95 4.60
CA SER A 83 -10.12 -19.99 4.86
C SER A 83 -10.26 -20.89 3.65
N PHE A 84 -9.16 -21.49 3.19
CA PHE A 84 -9.20 -22.66 2.33
C PHE A 84 -8.33 -23.77 2.93
N GLN A 85 -9.02 -24.55 3.77
CA GLN A 85 -8.79 -25.94 4.21
C GLN A 85 -7.71 -26.24 5.24
#